data_AF-A0A941A6I3-F1
#
_entry.id   AF-A0A941A6I3-F1
#
_cell.length_a   1.000
_cell.length_b   1.000
_cell.length_c   1.000
_cell.angle_alpha   90.00
_cell.angle_beta   90.00
_cell.angle_gamma   90.00
#
_symmetry.space_group_name_H-M   'P 1'
#
loop_
_entity.id
_entity.type
_entity.pdbx_description
1 polymer ?
#
loop_
_entity_poly.entity_id
_entity_poly.type
_entity_poly.pdbx_seq_one_letter_code
_entity_poly.pdbx_strand_id
1 'polypeptide(L)'
;MPEFGSPFSGLAKERKLTEQELIRAIRFMISAEYEAIQLYMQLAESTDNVLAIEVLKDIADEERVHAGEFLRLLKEIAPDEKNFYAKGAQEVEEEIDGLKNKKINRS
;
A
#
# COMPACT_ATOMS: atom_id res chain seq x y z
N MET A 1 6.61 -9.01 5.46
CA MET A 1 6.34 -9.19 6.91
C MET A 1 7.56 -9.00 7.81
N PRO A 2 7.40 -8.32 8.96
CA PRO A 2 8.33 -8.40 10.07
C PRO A 2 8.45 -9.85 10.54
N GLU A 3 9.67 -10.32 10.80
CA GLU A 3 9.86 -11.58 11.53
C GLU A 3 9.53 -11.32 13.02
N PHE A 4 8.27 -11.52 13.39
CA PHE A 4 7.78 -11.50 14.78
C PHE A 4 8.25 -12.73 15.57
N GLY A 5 9.49 -13.19 15.36
CA GLY A 5 10.02 -14.44 15.91
C GLY A 5 10.97 -14.29 17.09
N SER A 6 11.48 -13.09 17.40
CA SER A 6 12.35 -12.89 18.56
C SER A 6 12.13 -11.54 19.26
N PRO A 7 12.15 -11.49 20.60
CA PRO A 7 11.93 -10.27 21.38
C PRO A 7 13.04 -9.20 21.20
N PHE A 8 14.09 -9.49 20.42
CA PHE A 8 15.22 -8.60 20.16
C PHE A 8 15.45 -8.28 18.67
N SER A 9 14.56 -8.70 17.75
CA SER A 9 14.69 -8.37 16.32
C SER A 9 14.51 -6.88 16.00
N GLY A 10 14.07 -6.08 16.99
CA GLY A 10 13.74 -4.65 16.85
C GLY A 10 14.71 -3.68 17.51
N LEU A 11 15.97 -4.06 17.81
CA LEU A 11 16.93 -3.05 18.26
C LEU A 11 17.16 -2.00 17.17
N ALA A 12 17.12 -0.72 17.56
CA ALA A 12 17.49 0.37 16.66
C ALA A 12 18.91 0.13 16.14
N LYS A 13 19.15 0.44 14.87
CA LYS A 13 20.50 0.38 14.32
C LYS A 13 21.45 1.26 15.15
N GLU A 14 22.70 0.81 15.28
CA GLU A 14 23.77 1.56 15.98
C GLU A 14 23.98 2.97 15.40
N ARG A 15 23.54 3.20 14.15
CA ARG A 15 23.46 4.50 13.51
C ARG A 15 22.04 4.82 13.03
N LYS A 16 21.75 6.11 12.85
CA LYS A 16 20.56 6.56 12.13
C LYS A 16 20.58 6.09 10.67
N LEU A 17 19.39 5.94 10.09
CA LEU A 17 19.24 5.63 8.68
C LEU A 17 19.78 6.78 7.83
N THR A 18 20.34 6.45 6.67
CA THR A 18 20.53 7.45 5.62
C THR A 18 19.16 7.81 5.04
N GLU A 19 19.08 8.95 4.35
CA GLU A 19 17.86 9.37 3.66
C GLU A 19 17.34 8.30 2.69
N GLN A 20 18.23 7.67 1.92
CA GLN A 20 17.87 6.59 0.99
C GLN A 20 17.36 5.32 1.70
N GLU A 21 17.91 5.00 2.87
CA GLU A 21 17.40 3.90 3.70
C GLU A 21 16.02 4.23 4.28
N LEU A 22 15.78 5.48 4.69
CA LEU A 22 14.47 5.93 5.18
C LEU A 22 13.41 5.88 4.08
N ILE A 23 13.71 6.40 2.89
CA ILE A 23 12.82 6.31 1.72
C ILE A 23 12.46 4.86 1.43
N ARG A 24 13.45 3.96 1.43
CA ARG A 24 13.23 2.53 1.22
C ARG A 24 12.35 1.91 2.31
N ALA A 25 12.59 2.27 3.58
CA ALA A 25 11.78 1.78 4.69
C ALA A 25 10.32 2.23 4.57
N ILE A 26 10.06 3.48 4.19
CA ILE A 26 8.70 4.00 4.00
C ILE A 26 7.99 3.28 2.85
N ARG A 27 8.67 2.99 1.74
CA ARG A 27 8.10 2.15 0.67
C ARG A 27 7.68 0.77 1.20
N PHE A 28 8.50 0.16 2.05
CA PHE A 28 8.13 -1.11 2.71
C PHE A 28 6.94 -0.96 3.66
N MET A 29 6.80 0.15 4.38
CA MET A 29 5.62 0.38 5.23
C MET A 29 4.35 0.48 4.39
N ILE A 30 4.36 1.20 3.25
CA ILE A 30 3.22 1.21 2.32
C ILE A 30 2.87 -0.21 1.86
N SER A 31 3.87 -1.02 1.50
CA SER A 31 3.65 -2.42 1.12
C SER A 31 3.09 -3.26 2.27
N ALA A 32 3.52 -3.01 3.51
CA ALA A 32 3.04 -3.72 4.68
C ALA A 32 1.56 -3.43 4.95
N GLU A 33 1.10 -2.19 4.76
CA GLU A 33 -0.32 -1.88 4.91
C GLU A 33 -1.17 -2.61 3.85
N TYR A 34 -0.72 -2.68 2.59
CA TYR A 34 -1.41 -3.47 1.56
C TYR A 34 -1.39 -4.98 1.85
N GLU A 35 -0.31 -5.50 2.44
CA GLU A 35 -0.25 -6.88 2.92
C GLU A 35 -1.28 -7.12 4.05
N ALA A 36 -1.37 -6.20 5.02
CA ALA A 36 -2.34 -6.27 6.11
C ALA A 36 -3.79 -6.27 5.60
N ILE A 37 -4.14 -5.32 4.70
CA ILE A 37 -5.46 -5.26 4.04
C ILE A 37 -5.81 -6.63 3.43
N GLN A 38 -4.90 -7.21 2.66
CA GLN A 38 -5.14 -8.48 1.99
C GLN A 38 -5.38 -9.62 2.99
N LEU A 39 -4.60 -9.69 4.07
CA LEU A 39 -4.74 -10.75 5.08
C LEU A 39 -6.07 -10.64 5.83
N TYR A 40 -6.45 -9.43 6.23
CA TYR A 40 -7.70 -9.21 6.98
C TYR A 40 -8.92 -9.49 6.12
N MET A 41 -8.94 -9.01 4.87
CA MET A 41 -10.03 -9.28 3.94
C MET A 41 -10.15 -10.77 3.62
N GLN A 42 -9.03 -11.44 3.33
CA GLN A 42 -9.05 -12.88 3.07
C GLN A 42 -9.55 -13.68 4.28
N LEU A 43 -9.17 -13.31 5.50
CA LEU A 43 -9.66 -13.97 6.71
C LEU A 43 -11.15 -13.71 6.94
N ALA A 44 -11.61 -12.47 6.71
CA ALA A 44 -13.02 -12.11 6.79
C ALA A 44 -13.88 -12.88 5.78
N GLU A 45 -13.36 -13.15 4.57
CA GLU A 45 -14.02 -13.98 3.55
C GLU A 45 -14.01 -15.48 3.88
N SER A 46 -13.15 -15.91 4.83
CA SER A 46 -12.91 -17.31 5.17
C SER A 46 -13.55 -17.75 6.49
N THR A 47 -14.44 -16.94 7.07
CA THR A 47 -15.12 -17.25 8.33
C THR A 47 -16.59 -16.85 8.29
N ASP A 48 -17.44 -17.56 9.05
CA ASP A 48 -18.85 -17.22 9.24
C ASP A 48 -19.10 -16.44 10.56
N ASN A 49 -18.06 -16.13 11.34
CA ASN A 49 -18.20 -15.38 12.58
C ASN A 49 -18.47 -13.89 12.28
N VAL A 50 -19.73 -13.48 12.43
CA VAL A 50 -20.20 -12.12 12.10
C VAL A 50 -19.36 -11.02 12.76
N LEU A 51 -19.05 -11.14 14.06
CA LEU A 51 -18.25 -10.13 14.77
C LEU A 51 -16.83 -10.03 14.18
N ALA A 52 -16.19 -11.16 13.90
CA ALA A 52 -14.85 -11.16 13.31
C ALA A 52 -14.86 -10.51 11.91
N ILE A 53 -15.87 -10.78 11.09
CA ILE A 53 -16.00 -10.18 9.75
C ILE A 53 -16.09 -8.65 9.84
N GLU A 54 -16.94 -8.12 10.73
CA GLU A 54 -17.10 -6.67 10.87
C GLU A 54 -15.80 -6.00 11.33
N VAL A 55 -15.16 -6.55 12.36
CA VAL A 55 -13.91 -5.99 12.89
C VAL A 55 -12.78 -6.07 11.86
N LEU A 56 -12.61 -7.19 11.15
CA LEU A 56 -11.54 -7.35 10.17
C LEU A 56 -11.71 -6.39 8.97
N LYS A 57 -12.95 -6.16 8.52
CA LYS A 57 -13.23 -5.21 7.45
C LYS A 57 -12.98 -3.77 7.87
N ASP A 58 -13.38 -3.41 9.09
CA ASP A 58 -13.14 -2.09 9.66
C ASP A 58 -11.63 -1.79 9.74
N ILE A 59 -10.86 -2.72 10.32
CA ILE A 59 -9.40 -2.62 10.37
C ILE A 59 -8.80 -2.53 8.96
N ALA A 60 -9.25 -3.34 8.00
CA ALA A 60 -8.75 -3.27 6.63
C ALA A 60 -8.99 -1.89 5.97
N ASP A 61 -10.09 -1.22 6.28
CA ASP A 61 -10.32 0.15 5.80
C ASP A 61 -9.42 1.17 6.52
N GLU A 62 -9.09 0.98 7.80
CA GLU A 62 -8.10 1.81 8.52
C GLU A 62 -6.70 1.68 7.90
N GLU A 63 -6.27 0.48 7.50
CA GLU A 63 -4.94 0.30 6.88
C GLU A 63 -4.82 1.02 5.52
N ARG A 64 -5.95 1.26 4.83
CA ARG A 64 -5.95 2.11 3.62
C ARG A 64 -5.65 3.56 3.95
N VAL A 65 -6.08 4.04 5.12
CA VAL A 65 -5.73 5.38 5.62
C VAL A 65 -4.24 5.43 5.93
N HIS A 66 -3.70 4.44 6.64
CA HIS A 66 -2.27 4.36 6.94
C HIS A 66 -1.39 4.31 5.68
N ALA A 67 -1.79 3.52 4.66
CA ALA A 67 -1.11 3.50 3.37
C ALA A 67 -1.08 4.90 2.72
N GLY A 68 -2.18 5.65 2.84
CA GLY A 68 -2.28 7.05 2.40
C GLY A 68 -1.36 8.00 3.15
N GLU A 69 -1.26 7.87 4.48
CA GLU A 69 -0.35 8.66 5.31
C GLU A 69 1.11 8.44 4.93
N PHE A 70 1.54 7.17 4.79
CA PHE A 70 2.89 6.85 4.35
C PHE A 70 3.19 7.32 2.92
N LEU A 71 2.23 7.20 2.00
CA LEU A 71 2.38 7.73 0.65
C LEU A 71 2.53 9.25 0.65
N ARG A 72 1.78 9.96 1.49
CA ARG A 72 1.90 11.42 1.65
C ARG A 72 3.28 11.78 2.19
N LEU A 73 3.78 11.07 3.20
CA LEU A 73 5.11 11.27 3.76
C LEU A 73 6.20 11.00 2.70
N LEU A 74 6.09 9.90 1.95
CA LEU A 74 7.02 9.54 0.89
C LEU A 74 7.15 10.66 -0.14
N LYS A 75 6.02 11.24 -0.58
CA LYS A 75 5.97 12.37 -1.50
C LYS A 75 6.59 13.67 -0.94
N GLU A 76 6.73 13.80 0.38
CA GLU A 76 7.42 14.93 1.01
C GLU A 76 8.93 14.76 0.95
N ILE A 77 9.41 13.57 1.34
CA ILE A 77 10.84 13.28 1.47
C ILE A 77 11.50 12.92 0.13
N ALA A 78 10.74 12.40 -0.83
CA ALA A 78 11.19 12.02 -2.16
C ALA A 78 10.25 12.68 -3.20
N PRO A 79 10.40 13.98 -3.47
CA PRO A 79 9.44 14.74 -4.27
C PRO A 79 9.37 14.31 -5.75
N ASP A 80 10.40 13.65 -6.27
CA ASP A 80 10.45 13.08 -7.61
C ASP A 80 9.47 11.92 -7.82
N GLU A 81 9.09 11.19 -6.75
CA GLU A 81 8.04 10.16 -6.76
C GLU A 81 6.73 10.66 -7.39
N LYS A 82 6.39 11.94 -7.15
CA LYS A 82 5.17 12.56 -7.70
C LYS A 82 5.12 12.51 -9.22
N ASN A 83 6.26 12.69 -9.89
CA ASN A 83 6.35 12.68 -11.35
C ASN A 83 6.14 11.28 -11.90
N PHE A 84 6.74 10.26 -11.27
CA PHE A 84 6.54 8.87 -11.67
C PHE A 84 5.10 8.42 -11.48
N TYR A 85 4.45 8.79 -10.37
CA TYR A 85 3.04 8.44 -10.15
C TYR A 85 2.10 9.14 -11.12
N ALA A 86 2.35 10.43 -11.44
CA ALA A 86 1.57 11.15 -12.43
C ALA A 86 1.71 10.51 -13.83
N LYS A 87 2.94 10.13 -14.21
CA LYS A 87 3.20 9.42 -15.46
C LYS A 87 2.47 8.08 -15.50
N GLY A 88 2.57 7.27 -14.45
CA GLY A 88 1.88 5.97 -14.38
C GLY A 88 0.35 6.11 -14.45
N ALA A 89 -0.22 7.15 -13.84
CA ALA A 89 -1.65 7.44 -13.97
C ALA A 89 -2.03 7.79 -15.42
N GLN A 90 -1.23 8.62 -16.10
CA GLN A 90 -1.46 8.95 -17.50
C GLN A 90 -1.38 7.72 -18.42
N GLU A 91 -0.40 6.83 -18.21
CA GLU A 91 -0.28 5.58 -18.97
C GLU A 91 -1.56 4.73 -18.88
N VAL A 92 -2.19 4.65 -17.70
CA VAL A 92 -3.46 3.93 -17.52
C VAL A 92 -4.64 4.65 -18.20
N GLU A 93 -4.71 5.98 -18.17
CA GLU A 93 -5.75 6.73 -18.88
C GLU A 93 -5.68 6.49 -20.40
N GLU A 94 -4.47 6.42 -20.97
CA GLU A 94 -4.27 6.10 -22.39
C GLU A 94 -4.78 4.70 -22.74
N GLU A 95 -4.59 3.71 -21.86
CA GLU A 95 -5.15 2.36 -22.04
C GLU A 95 -6.68 2.36 -21.97
N ILE A 96 -7.26 3.08 -21.01
CA ILE A 96 -8.72 3.20 -20.83
C ILE A 96 -9.37 3.77 -22.09
N ASP A 97 -8.82 4.86 -22.62
CA ASP A 97 -9.35 5.51 -23.81
C ASP A 97 -9.17 4.65 -25.07
N GLY A 98 -8.04 3.94 -25.18
CA GLY A 98 -7.83 2.93 -26.20
C GLY A 98 -8.91 1.84 -26.19
N LEU A 99 -9.35 1.38 -25.01
CA LEU A 99 -10.43 0.40 -24.87
C LEU A 99 -11.82 0.97 -25.20
N LYS A 100 -12.12 2.20 -24.78
CA LYS A 100 -13.40 2.88 -25.12
C LYS A 100 -13.54 3.03 -26.63
N ASN A 101 -12.49 3.50 -27.31
CA ASN A 101 -12.49 3.69 -28.76
C ASN A 101 -12.66 2.36 -29.53
N LYS A 102 -12.05 1.27 -29.04
CA LYS A 102 -12.26 -0.07 -29.62
C LYS A 102 -13.69 -0.59 -29.45
N LYS A 103 -14.37 -0.27 -28.34
CA LYS A 103 -15.78 -0.67 -28.13
C LYS A 103 -16.72 0.10 -29.05
N ILE A 104 -16.51 1.40 -29.21
CA ILE A 104 -17.29 2.27 -30.13
C ILE A 104 -17.15 1.79 -31.58
N ASN A 105 -15.95 1.40 -32.01
CA ASN A 105 -15.71 0.94 -33.39
C ASN A 105 -16.19 -0.50 -33.68
N ARG A 106 -16.73 -1.22 -32.67
CA ARG A 106 -17.24 -2.60 -32.79
C ARG A 106 -18.77 -2.69 -32.65
N SER A 107 -19.44 -1.59 -32.32
CA SER A 107 -20.90 -1.43 -32.28
C SER A 107 -21.42 -0.77 -33.54
#